data_AF-A0A015L4W1-F1
#
_entry.id   AF-A0A015L4W1-F1
#
_cell.length_a   1.000
_cell.length_b   1.000
_cell.length_c   1.000
_cell.angle_alpha   90.00
_cell.angle_beta   90.00
_cell.angle_gamma   90.00
#
_symmetry.space_group_name_H-M   'P 1'
#
loop_
_entity.id
_entity.type
_entity.pdbx_description
1 polymer ?
#
loop_
_entity_poly.entity_id
_entity_poly.type
_entity_poly.pdbx_seq_one_letter_code
_entity_poly.pdbx_strand_id
1 'polypeptide(L)'
;MQLKINSPFDRVFEWIPCNQFNDIKEIGKDDYDIVYSAIWKDGPLYYNGKKWTRKSNTKVALKCLYNLQNNINEFLNKVRIHSTSTQIYGLSQNSSTDDFIIIFEIRDVVKNAWKNIQI
;
A
#
# COMPACT_ATOMS: atom_id res chain seq x y z
N MET A 1 -2.56 2.35 13.61
CA MET A 1 -1.29 3.05 13.93
C MET A 1 -0.95 3.96 12.75
N GLN A 2 -0.66 5.24 13.00
CA GLN A 2 -0.29 6.23 11.97
C GLN A 2 1.15 6.70 12.27
N LEU A 3 2.00 6.84 11.24
CA LEU A 3 3.35 7.40 11.40
C LEU A 3 3.30 8.93 11.52
N LYS A 4 4.32 9.50 12.16
CA LYS A 4 4.45 10.94 12.44
C LYS A 4 4.45 11.72 11.11
N ILE A 5 3.51 12.65 10.95
CA ILE A 5 3.40 13.52 9.78
C ILE A 5 4.36 14.69 10.00
N ASN A 6 5.40 14.81 9.18
CA ASN A 6 6.41 15.86 9.33
C ASN A 6 6.11 17.09 8.45
N SER A 7 5.30 16.92 7.41
CA SER A 7 4.91 17.97 6.47
C SER A 7 3.45 17.83 6.03
N PRO A 8 2.73 18.93 5.75
CA PRO A 8 1.39 18.89 5.15
C PRO A 8 1.36 18.27 3.74
N PHE A 9 2.52 18.08 3.12
CA PHE A 9 2.68 17.38 1.84
C PHE A 9 3.04 15.91 1.99
N ASP A 10 3.33 15.44 3.20
CA ASP A 10 3.64 14.04 3.44
C ASP A 10 2.37 13.21 3.32
N ARG A 11 2.45 12.17 2.49
CA ARG A 11 1.41 11.15 2.44
C ARG A 11 1.41 10.40 3.77
N VAL A 12 0.23 10.25 4.36
CA VAL A 12 0.10 9.56 5.65
C VAL A 12 0.18 8.06 5.41
N PHE A 13 1.15 7.42 6.06
CA PHE A 13 1.25 5.97 6.10
C PHE A 13 0.29 5.42 7.16
N GLU A 14 -0.61 4.53 6.75
CA GLU A 14 -1.67 3.99 7.61
C GLU A 14 -1.62 2.45 7.68
N TRP A 15 -1.99 1.89 8.84
CA TRP A 15 -2.44 0.51 8.91
C TRP A 15 -3.91 0.44 8.52
N ILE A 16 -4.24 -0.28 7.44
CA ILE A 16 -5.56 -0.30 6.82
C ILE A 16 -6.18 -1.69 7.02
N PRO A 17 -7.36 -1.82 7.66
CA PRO A 17 -8.04 -3.11 7.77
C PRO A 17 -8.42 -3.69 6.39
N CYS A 18 -8.25 -5.01 6.16
CA CYS A 18 -8.55 -5.63 4.86
C CYS A 18 -10.01 -5.43 4.39
N ASN A 19 -10.96 -5.32 5.32
CA ASN A 19 -12.37 -5.08 5.00
C ASN A 19 -12.65 -3.69 4.39
N GLN A 20 -11.64 -2.82 4.29
CA GLN A 20 -11.70 -1.52 3.62
C GLN A 20 -11.58 -1.60 2.11
N PHE A 21 -11.21 -2.76 1.57
CA PHE A 21 -11.00 -2.97 0.14
C PHE A 21 -12.18 -3.73 -0.48
N ASN A 22 -12.69 -3.22 -1.60
CA ASN A 22 -13.67 -3.87 -2.45
C ASN A 22 -13.22 -3.86 -3.91
N ASP A 23 -13.99 -4.52 -4.79
CA ASP A 23 -13.69 -4.66 -6.22
C ASP A 23 -12.25 -5.15 -6.49
N ILE A 24 -11.80 -6.11 -5.69
CA ILE A 24 -10.46 -6.67 -5.75
C ILE A 24 -10.33 -7.50 -7.03
N LYS A 25 -9.36 -7.15 -7.89
CA LYS A 25 -9.09 -7.83 -9.17
C LYS A 25 -7.60 -8.00 -9.34
N GLU A 26 -7.15 -9.21 -9.68
CA GLU A 26 -5.76 -9.45 -10.06
C GLU A 26 -5.40 -8.62 -11.30
N ILE A 27 -4.23 -7.97 -11.27
CA ILE A 27 -3.73 -7.15 -12.40
C ILE A 27 -2.30 -7.49 -12.80
N GLY A 28 -1.63 -8.37 -12.06
CA GLY A 28 -0.29 -8.85 -12.37
C GLY A 28 0.15 -9.92 -11.39
N LYS A 29 0.87 -10.92 -11.90
CA LYS A 29 1.44 -12.00 -11.13
C LYS A 29 2.79 -12.39 -11.72
N ASP A 30 3.77 -12.60 -10.87
CA ASP A 30 5.02 -13.25 -11.21
C ASP A 30 5.30 -14.42 -10.24
N ASP A 31 6.51 -14.96 -10.26
CA ASP A 31 6.91 -16.12 -9.45
C ASP A 31 6.95 -15.82 -7.95
N TYR A 32 7.03 -14.54 -7.56
CA TYR A 32 7.24 -14.10 -6.18
C TYR A 32 6.04 -13.32 -5.62
N ASP A 33 5.36 -12.57 -6.48
CA ASP A 33 4.39 -11.56 -6.09
C ASP A 33 3.09 -11.65 -6.89
N ILE A 34 1.99 -11.29 -6.22
CA ILE A 34 0.71 -11.01 -6.89
C ILE A 34 0.27 -9.59 -6.56
N VAL A 35 -0.11 -8.85 -7.60
CA VAL A 35 -0.62 -7.49 -7.52
C VAL A 35 -2.10 -7.49 -7.91
N TYR A 36 -2.91 -6.92 -7.03
CA TYR A 36 -4.33 -6.70 -7.24
C TYR A 36 -4.61 -5.21 -7.35
N SER A 37 -5.60 -4.83 -8.15
CA SER A 37 -6.28 -3.55 -8.00
C SER A 37 -7.44 -3.69 -7.03
N ALA A 38 -7.73 -2.63 -6.27
CA ALA A 38 -8.90 -2.57 -5.41
C ALA A 38 -9.40 -1.13 -5.28
N ILE A 39 -10.64 -0.97 -4.83
CA ILE A 39 -11.17 0.29 -4.35
C ILE A 39 -10.98 0.33 -2.82
N TRP A 40 -10.32 1.38 -2.32
CA TRP A 40 -10.24 1.67 -0.90
C TRP A 40 -11.39 2.60 -0.52
N LYS A 41 -12.35 2.08 0.25
CA LYS A 41 -13.60 2.78 0.61
C LYS A 41 -13.34 4.12 1.31
N ASP A 42 -12.61 4.10 2.42
CA ASP A 42 -12.29 5.33 3.15
C ASP A 42 -11.26 6.17 2.40
N GLY A 43 -10.32 5.52 1.72
CA GLY A 43 -9.29 6.19 0.93
C GLY A 43 -8.24 6.93 1.75
N PRO A 44 -7.19 7.47 1.08
CA PRO A 44 -6.05 8.08 1.76
C PRO A 44 -6.42 9.40 2.43
N LEU A 45 -5.78 9.65 3.57
CA LEU A 45 -5.81 10.95 4.22
C LEU A 45 -4.93 11.95 3.47
N TYR A 46 -5.43 13.18 3.28
CA TYR A 46 -4.66 14.29 2.70
C TYR A 46 -5.08 15.62 3.34
N TYR A 47 -4.17 16.60 3.32
CA TYR A 47 -4.45 17.95 3.78
C TYR A 47 -4.92 18.80 2.60
N ASN A 48 -6.09 19.43 2.71
CA ASN A 48 -6.67 20.25 1.64
C ASN A 48 -6.34 21.75 1.74
N GLY A 49 -5.37 22.13 2.58
CA GLY A 49 -5.05 23.51 2.90
C GLY A 49 -5.77 24.06 4.13
N LYS A 50 -6.85 23.41 4.60
CA LYS A 50 -7.64 23.85 5.78
C LYS A 50 -7.76 22.77 6.86
N LYS A 51 -7.97 21.52 6.45
CA LYS A 51 -8.13 20.38 7.37
C LYS A 51 -7.68 19.09 6.70
N TRP A 52 -7.38 18.11 7.54
CA TRP A 52 -7.23 16.73 7.09
C TRP A 52 -8.59 16.17 6.65
N THR A 53 -8.61 15.56 5.48
CA THR A 53 -9.80 14.93 4.89
C THR A 53 -9.39 13.66 4.15
N ARG A 54 -10.36 12.80 3.82
CA ARG A 54 -10.11 11.57 3.07
C ARG A 54 -10.60 11.66 1.63
N LYS A 55 -9.90 10.98 0.72
CA LYS A 55 -10.32 10.80 -0.67
C LYS A 55 -10.97 9.42 -0.83
N SER A 56 -12.24 9.30 -0.49
CA SER A 56 -12.99 8.04 -0.53
C SER A 56 -13.01 7.37 -1.91
N ASN A 57 -13.25 6.07 -1.94
CA ASN A 57 -13.35 5.24 -3.16
C ASN A 57 -12.13 5.39 -4.08
N THR A 58 -10.94 5.52 -3.49
CA THR A 58 -9.71 5.66 -4.24
C THR A 58 -9.27 4.30 -4.77
N LYS A 59 -9.01 4.22 -6.08
CA LYS A 59 -8.41 3.02 -6.69
C LYS A 59 -6.95 2.90 -6.29
N VAL A 60 -6.59 1.76 -5.72
CA VAL A 60 -5.25 1.45 -5.21
C VAL A 60 -4.75 0.13 -5.78
N ALA A 61 -3.45 -0.10 -5.65
CA ALA A 61 -2.84 -1.39 -5.87
C ALA A 61 -2.50 -2.04 -4.53
N LEU A 62 -2.74 -3.35 -4.45
CA LEU A 62 -2.45 -4.22 -3.32
C LEU A 62 -1.40 -5.22 -3.79
N LYS A 63 -0.18 -5.16 -3.23
CA LYS A 63 0.85 -6.17 -3.50
C LYS A 63 0.90 -7.11 -2.30
N CYS A 64 0.48 -8.35 -2.52
CA CYS A 64 0.53 -9.42 -1.54
C CYS A 64 1.91 -10.05 -1.59
N LEU A 65 2.53 -10.21 -0.43
CA LEU A 65 3.85 -10.81 -0.30
C LEU A 65 3.74 -12.07 0.54
N TYR A 66 3.96 -13.21 -0.09
CA TYR A 66 3.79 -14.52 0.54
C TYR A 66 4.98 -14.88 1.43
N ASN A 67 4.74 -15.65 2.50
CA ASN A 67 5.77 -16.32 3.31
C ASN A 67 6.82 -15.41 3.99
N LEU A 68 6.52 -14.13 4.22
CA LEU A 68 7.44 -13.20 4.90
C LEU A 68 7.56 -13.39 6.42
N GLN A 69 6.93 -14.43 7.01
CA GLN A 69 6.99 -14.67 8.46
C GLN A 69 8.43 -14.74 9.01
N ASN A 70 9.40 -15.20 8.21
CA ASN A 70 10.80 -15.27 8.64
C ASN A 70 11.60 -13.96 8.42
N ASN A 71 11.11 -13.03 7.58
CA ASN A 71 11.86 -11.84 7.13
C ASN A 71 11.07 -10.52 7.28
N ILE A 72 10.10 -10.45 8.19
CA ILE A 72 9.26 -9.27 8.42
C ILE A 72 10.07 -7.99 8.68
N ASN A 73 11.22 -8.07 9.36
CA ASN A 73 12.08 -6.93 9.63
C ASN A 73 12.76 -6.39 8.36
N GLU A 74 13.22 -7.28 7.48
CA GLU A 74 13.78 -6.90 6.19
C GLU A 74 12.71 -6.24 5.32
N PHE A 75 11.50 -6.81 5.32
CA PHE A 75 10.34 -6.25 4.66
C PHE A 75 10.00 -4.84 5.15
N LEU A 76 9.85 -4.65 6.47
CA LEU A 76 9.55 -3.35 7.06
C LEU A 76 10.67 -2.34 6.76
N ASN A 77 11.92 -2.79 6.70
CA ASN A 77 13.04 -1.94 6.33
C ASN A 77 12.99 -1.53 4.84
N LYS A 78 12.68 -2.47 3.93
CA LYS A 78 12.46 -2.17 2.50
C LYS A 78 11.29 -1.20 2.31
N VAL A 79 10.15 -1.46 2.96
CA VAL A 79 9.00 -0.54 2.97
C VAL A 79 9.41 0.82 3.50
N ARG A 80 10.23 0.91 4.56
CA ARG A 80 10.70 2.18 5.11
C ARG A 80 11.59 2.93 4.13
N ILE A 81 12.51 2.25 3.44
CA ILE A 81 13.37 2.85 2.41
C ILE A 81 12.51 3.42 1.28
N HIS A 82 11.54 2.64 0.79
CA HIS A 82 10.64 3.05 -0.29
C HIS A 82 9.50 3.98 0.15
N SER A 83 9.20 4.10 1.45
CA SER A 83 8.16 5.00 1.99
C SER A 83 8.51 6.48 1.86
N THR A 84 9.80 6.77 1.62
CA THR A 84 10.26 8.12 1.26
C THR A 84 9.84 8.50 -0.15
N SER A 85 9.52 7.51 -0.99
CA SER A 85 8.81 7.75 -2.24
C SER A 85 7.33 7.95 -1.92
N THR A 86 6.72 8.99 -2.48
CA THR A 86 5.34 9.45 -2.25
C THR A 86 4.25 8.46 -2.69
N GLN A 87 4.58 7.18 -2.85
CA GLN A 87 3.84 6.18 -3.61
C GLN A 87 3.11 5.18 -2.69
N ILE A 88 3.60 4.95 -1.46
CA ILE A 88 3.01 4.00 -0.51
C ILE A 88 1.98 4.70 0.39
N TYR A 89 0.78 4.12 0.49
CA TYR A 89 -0.27 4.57 1.40
C TYR A 89 -0.24 3.86 2.75
N GLY A 90 0.22 2.61 2.79
CA GLY A 90 0.15 1.86 4.04
C GLY A 90 0.38 0.37 3.91
N LEU A 91 0.07 -0.31 5.01
CA LEU A 91 0.09 -1.76 5.15
C LEU A 91 -1.27 -2.29 5.58
N SER A 92 -1.54 -3.52 5.19
CA SER A 92 -2.63 -4.33 5.69
C SER A 92 -2.11 -5.73 5.98
N GLN A 93 -2.91 -6.51 6.68
CA GLN A 93 -2.62 -7.92 6.95
C GLN A 93 -3.89 -8.72 6.74
N ASN A 94 -3.79 -9.74 5.91
CA ASN A 94 -4.87 -10.68 5.71
C ASN A 94 -5.01 -11.56 6.95
N SER A 95 -6.11 -11.40 7.70
CA SER A 95 -6.36 -12.15 8.93
C SER A 95 -6.52 -13.67 8.71
N SER A 96 -6.76 -14.12 7.48
CA SER A 96 -6.94 -15.53 7.16
C SER A 96 -5.64 -16.23 6.74
N THR A 97 -4.66 -15.50 6.20
CA THR A 97 -3.39 -16.07 5.71
C THR A 97 -2.17 -15.54 6.44
N ASP A 98 -2.34 -14.57 7.34
CA ASP A 98 -1.29 -13.78 7.99
C ASP A 98 -0.35 -13.03 7.04
N ASP A 99 -0.66 -13.01 5.73
CA ASP A 99 0.14 -12.32 4.72
C ASP A 99 0.04 -10.80 4.87
N PHE A 100 1.19 -10.15 4.73
CA PHE A 100 1.26 -8.69 4.66
C PHE A 100 0.97 -8.20 3.25
N ILE A 101 0.28 -7.06 3.19
CA ILE A 101 -0.14 -6.42 1.95
C ILE A 101 0.39 -4.99 1.97
N ILE A 102 1.15 -4.60 0.94
CA ILE A 102 1.51 -3.19 0.70
C ILE A 102 0.40 -2.54 -0.12
N ILE A 103 0.00 -1.33 0.29
CA ILE A 103 -0.97 -0.50 -0.41
C ILE A 103 -0.25 0.70 -1.01
N PHE A 104 -0.38 0.86 -2.32
CA PHE A 104 0.27 1.93 -3.07
C PHE A 104 -0.64 2.49 -4.16
N GLU A 105 -0.25 3.62 -4.72
CA GLU A 105 -1.02 4.27 -5.76
C GLU A 105 -1.00 3.49 -7.08
N ILE A 106 -2.19 3.25 -7.65
CA ILE A 106 -2.31 2.38 -8.83
C ILE A 106 -1.60 2.93 -10.08
N ARG A 107 -1.41 4.25 -10.17
CA ARG A 107 -0.65 4.88 -11.26
C ARG A 107 0.80 4.40 -11.31
N ASP A 108 1.33 3.92 -10.18
CA ASP A 108 2.70 3.44 -10.11
C ASP A 108 2.82 1.99 -10.62
N VAL A 109 1.76 1.18 -10.58
CA VAL A 109 1.76 -0.13 -11.28
C VAL A 109 1.97 0.06 -12.78
N VAL A 110 1.35 1.08 -13.36
CA VAL A 110 1.44 1.37 -14.80
C VAL A 110 2.81 1.93 -15.18
N LYS A 111 3.46 2.69 -14.29
CA LYS A 111 4.82 3.22 -14.52
C LYS A 111 5.93 2.20 -14.25
N ASN A 112 5.72 1.29 -13.30
CA ASN A 112 6.70 0.29 -12.87
C ASN A 112 6.43 -1.10 -13.47
N ALA A 113 5.49 -1.22 -14.42
CA ALA A 113 4.99 -2.50 -14.92
C ALA A 113 6.07 -3.48 -15.40
N TRP A 114 7.31 -3.06 -15.69
CA TRP A 114 8.34 -3.97 -16.22
C TRP A 114 9.78 -3.66 -15.77
N LYS A 115 10.03 -2.70 -14.87
CA LYS A 115 11.40 -2.39 -14.45
C LYS A 115 11.53 -2.26 -12.95
N ASN A 116 12.17 -3.29 -12.38
CA ASN A 116 13.09 -3.20 -11.25
C ASN A 116 12.45 -2.95 -9.88
N ILE A 117 11.52 -3.82 -9.49
CA ILE A 117 11.50 -4.26 -8.10
C ILE A 117 11.71 -5.78 -8.12
N GLN A 118 12.94 -6.18 -8.44
CA GLN A 118 13.40 -7.51 -8.00
C GLN A 118 13.67 -7.39 -6.50
N ILE A 119 12.89 -8.16 -5.73
CA ILE A 119 12.93 -8.24 -4.27
C ILE A 119 14.21 -8.96 -3.82
#